data_AF-A0A399F803-F1
#
_entry.id   AF-A0A399F803-F1
#
_cell.length_a   1.000
_cell.length_b   1.000
_cell.length_c   1.000
_cell.angle_alpha   90.00
_cell.angle_beta   90.00
_cell.angle_gamma   90.00
#
_symmetry.space_group_name_H-M   'P 1'
#
loop_
_entity.id
_entity.type
_entity.pdbx_description
1 polymer ?
#
loop_
_entity_poly.entity_id
_entity_poly.type
_entity_poly.pdbx_seq_one_letter_code
_entity_poly.pdbx_strand_id
1 'polypeptide(L)'
;MKPLELPLHPHLETIFGYNGSARRVVFYWEPWADRLMYDDGNETGSANSWAYLIWAGHPSVKPHLPQVTGSLLMLERTERKLYVLSRSEALEALEGSGEAHQQSPKTPVLPLREAQRLLADFVQWLSSPSAKAA
;
A
#
# COMPACT_ATOMS: atom_id res chain seq x y z
N MET A 1 -12.80 -10.45 -1.68
CA MET A 1 -11.61 -9.91 -1.02
C MET A 1 -10.85 -11.07 -0.43
N LYS A 2 -9.56 -11.20 -0.73
CA LYS A 2 -8.71 -12.34 -0.32
C LYS A 2 -7.53 -11.82 0.52
N PRO A 3 -7.30 -12.32 1.74
CA PRO A 3 -6.13 -11.95 2.52
C PRO A 3 -4.84 -12.47 1.85
N LEU A 4 -3.79 -11.68 1.96
CA LEU A 4 -2.44 -12.06 1.57
C LEU A 4 -1.65 -12.49 2.80
N GLU A 5 -1.33 -13.78 2.86
CA GLU A 5 -0.44 -14.35 3.87
C GLU A 5 1.00 -14.07 3.45
N LEU A 6 1.49 -12.88 3.82
CA LEU A 6 2.87 -12.46 3.64
C LEU A 6 3.24 -11.48 4.75
N PRO A 7 4.51 -11.46 5.21
CA PRO A 7 4.90 -10.53 6.26
C PRO A 7 4.79 -9.11 5.72
N LEU A 8 4.29 -8.18 6.54
CA LEU A 8 4.16 -6.77 6.15
C LEU A 8 5.18 -5.94 6.91
N HIS A 9 5.85 -5.04 6.18
CA HIS A 9 6.71 -4.06 6.81
C HIS A 9 5.86 -3.11 7.70
N PRO A 10 6.30 -2.77 8.93
CA PRO A 10 5.54 -1.91 9.86
C PRO A 10 5.21 -0.50 9.35
N HIS A 11 5.87 -0.07 8.28
CA HIS A 11 5.70 1.24 7.64
C HIS A 11 5.36 1.12 6.14
N LEU A 12 4.76 0.00 5.72
CA LEU A 12 4.51 -0.29 4.30
C LEU A 12 3.73 0.83 3.59
N GLU A 13 2.68 1.37 4.20
CA GLU A 13 1.89 2.46 3.63
C GLU A 13 2.72 3.72 3.41
N THR A 14 3.58 4.06 4.36
CA THR A 14 4.45 5.23 4.31
C THR A 14 5.53 5.07 3.24
N ILE A 15 6.08 3.85 3.09
CA ILE A 15 7.02 3.50 2.02
C ILE A 15 6.33 3.62 0.65
N PHE A 16 5.06 3.22 0.56
CA PHE A 16 4.23 3.43 -0.62
C PHE A 16 3.78 4.90 -0.78
N GLY A 17 4.13 5.80 0.15
CA GLY A 17 3.86 7.23 0.03
C GLY A 17 2.51 7.68 0.61
N TYR A 18 1.80 6.81 1.32
CA TYR A 18 0.60 7.17 2.05
C TYR A 18 0.93 7.58 3.50
N ASN A 19 0.62 8.83 3.86
CA ASN A 19 0.81 9.38 5.21
C ASN A 19 -0.52 9.74 5.91
N GLY A 20 -1.65 9.33 5.35
CA GLY A 20 -2.96 9.60 5.93
C GLY A 20 -3.24 8.76 7.19
N SER A 21 -4.32 9.12 7.88
CA SER A 21 -4.75 8.47 9.13
C SER A 21 -5.89 7.48 8.93
N ALA A 22 -6.39 7.28 7.71
CA ALA A 22 -7.51 6.38 7.48
C ALA A 22 -7.16 4.95 7.89
N ARG A 23 -8.16 4.25 8.42
CA ARG A 23 -8.06 2.84 8.85
C ARG A 23 -7.71 1.91 7.68
N ARG A 24 -8.25 2.21 6.50
CA ARG A 24 -8.06 1.44 5.27
C ARG A 24 -7.50 2.36 4.20
N VAL A 25 -6.57 1.83 3.42
CA VAL A 25 -6.08 2.49 2.21
C VAL A 25 -5.95 1.44 1.12
N VAL A 26 -6.41 1.79 -0.07
CA VAL A 26 -6.36 0.97 -1.27
C VAL A 26 -5.28 1.52 -2.19
N PHE A 27 -4.35 0.68 -2.62
CA PHE A 27 -3.34 0.98 -3.63
C PHE A 27 -3.72 0.31 -4.95
N TYR A 28 -3.56 1.04 -6.04
CA TYR A 28 -3.86 0.53 -7.38
C TYR A 28 -2.93 1.14 -8.43
N TRP A 29 -2.63 0.37 -9.48
CA TRP A 29 -1.89 0.87 -10.63
C TRP A 29 -2.86 1.58 -11.57
N GLU A 30 -2.61 2.85 -11.88
CA GLU A 30 -3.37 3.63 -12.86
C GLU A 30 -2.75 3.42 -14.25
N PRO A 31 -3.39 2.63 -15.15
CA PRO A 31 -2.77 2.23 -16.40
C PRO A 31 -2.46 3.42 -17.32
N TRP A 32 -3.29 4.46 -17.30
CA TRP A 32 -3.16 5.63 -18.17
C TRP A 32 -2.01 6.55 -17.76
N ALA A 33 -1.66 6.56 -16.47
CA ALA A 33 -0.64 7.43 -15.90
C ALA A 33 0.66 6.68 -15.53
N ASP A 34 0.67 5.36 -15.77
CA ASP A 34 1.74 4.41 -15.46
C ASP A 34 2.34 4.62 -14.07
N ARG A 35 1.47 4.74 -13.07
CA ARG A 35 1.86 5.03 -11.70
C ARG A 35 0.95 4.36 -10.69
N LEU A 36 1.50 4.14 -9.50
CA LEU A 36 0.75 3.76 -8.33
C LEU A 36 -0.05 4.96 -7.80
N MET A 37 -1.29 4.69 -7.46
CA MET A 37 -2.21 5.61 -6.81
C MET A 37 -2.69 5.00 -5.49
N TYR A 38 -3.21 5.83 -4.60
CA TYR A 38 -3.96 5.40 -3.43
C TYR A 38 -5.34 6.05 -3.36
N ASP A 39 -6.26 5.38 -2.68
CA ASP A 39 -7.58 5.85 -2.28
C ASP A 39 -7.85 5.35 -0.85
N ASP A 40 -8.15 6.26 0.07
CA ASP A 40 -8.47 5.93 1.45
C ASP A 40 -9.94 6.19 1.83
N GLY A 41 -10.78 6.49 0.82
CA GLY A 41 -12.18 6.83 0.96
C GLY A 41 -12.44 8.32 1.24
N ASN A 42 -11.39 9.09 1.56
CA ASN A 42 -11.48 10.54 1.76
C ASN A 42 -10.67 11.31 0.71
N GLU A 43 -9.46 10.83 0.41
CA GLU A 43 -8.59 11.41 -0.62
C GLU A 43 -8.02 10.35 -1.55
N THR A 44 -7.76 10.80 -2.77
CA THR A 44 -6.99 10.04 -3.77
C THR A 44 -5.71 10.77 -4.09
N GLY A 45 -4.62 10.04 -4.28
CA GLY A 45 -3.31 10.64 -4.49
C GLY A 45 -2.34 9.73 -5.22
N SER A 46 -1.26 10.33 -5.72
CA SER A 46 -0.13 9.57 -6.28
C SER A 46 0.69 8.94 -5.16
N ALA A 47 1.10 7.71 -5.39
CA ALA A 47 1.88 6.90 -4.47
C ALA A 47 3.29 6.62 -5.03
N ASN A 48 4.17 6.04 -4.22
CA ASN A 48 5.53 5.71 -4.58
C ASN A 48 5.58 4.45 -5.46
N SER A 49 5.52 4.67 -6.77
CA SER A 49 5.51 3.61 -7.79
C SER A 49 6.74 2.70 -7.72
N TRP A 50 7.92 3.26 -7.47
CA TRP A 50 9.16 2.49 -7.39
C TRP A 50 9.19 1.54 -6.19
N ALA A 51 8.77 2.01 -5.02
CA ALA A 51 8.71 1.18 -3.83
C ALA A 51 7.74 0.00 -4.01
N TYR A 52 6.59 0.24 -4.63
CA TYR A 52 5.65 -0.82 -4.98
C TYR A 52 6.25 -1.83 -5.98
N LEU A 53 6.88 -1.36 -7.06
CA LEU A 53 7.47 -2.26 -8.05
C LEU A 53 8.59 -3.13 -7.46
N ILE A 54 9.43 -2.56 -6.58
CA ILE A 54 10.46 -3.30 -5.86
C ILE A 54 9.83 -4.36 -4.96
N TRP A 55 8.82 -4.00 -4.17
CA TRP A 55 8.11 -4.92 -3.30
C TRP A 55 7.39 -6.02 -4.09
N ALA A 56 6.59 -5.66 -5.08
CA ALA A 56 5.80 -6.58 -5.89
C ALA A 56 6.67 -7.51 -6.75
N GLY A 57 7.85 -7.03 -7.16
CA GLY A 57 8.84 -7.82 -7.88
C GLY A 57 9.67 -8.75 -6.99
N HIS A 58 9.65 -8.56 -5.66
CA HIS A 58 10.49 -9.32 -4.75
C HIS A 58 10.11 -10.82 -4.73
N PRO A 59 11.08 -11.77 -4.74
CA PRO A 59 10.78 -13.21 -4.82
C PRO A 59 9.89 -13.77 -3.70
N SER A 60 9.91 -13.18 -2.50
CA SER A 60 9.02 -13.60 -1.40
C SER A 60 7.61 -13.01 -1.47
N VAL A 61 7.37 -12.02 -2.33
CA VAL A 61 6.09 -11.33 -2.45
C VAL A 61 5.39 -11.71 -3.74
N LYS A 62 6.13 -11.69 -4.85
CA LYS A 62 5.64 -11.94 -6.21
C LYS A 62 4.75 -13.20 -6.33
N PRO A 63 5.04 -14.36 -5.69
CA PRO A 63 4.19 -15.55 -5.78
C PRO A 63 2.81 -15.38 -5.12
N HIS A 64 2.70 -14.47 -4.14
CA HIS A 64 1.47 -14.22 -3.39
C HIS A 64 0.56 -13.20 -4.11
N LEU A 65 1.13 -12.40 -5.01
CA LEU A 65 0.38 -11.39 -5.73
C LEU A 65 -0.43 -11.98 -6.90
N PRO A 66 -1.64 -11.45 -7.14
CA PRO A 66 -2.45 -11.85 -8.27
C PRO A 66 -1.77 -11.40 -9.57
N GLN A 67 -1.70 -12.29 -10.54
CA GLN A 67 -1.24 -11.94 -11.91
C GLN A 67 -2.34 -11.26 -12.74
N VAL A 68 -3.52 -11.04 -12.14
CA VAL A 68 -4.70 -10.50 -12.82
C VAL A 68 -4.61 -8.97 -12.87
N THR A 69 -4.64 -8.44 -14.08
CA THR A 69 -4.70 -7.00 -14.36
C THR A 69 -5.89 -6.36 -13.65
N GLY A 70 -5.65 -5.23 -12.98
CA GLY A 70 -6.71 -4.48 -12.29
C GLY A 70 -7.05 -4.97 -10.88
N SER A 71 -6.26 -5.89 -10.31
CA SER A 71 -6.35 -6.22 -8.89
C SER A 71 -5.87 -5.03 -8.04
N LEU A 72 -6.65 -4.67 -7.00
CA LEU A 72 -6.28 -3.63 -6.05
C LEU A 72 -5.69 -4.28 -4.79
N LEU A 73 -4.94 -3.50 -4.01
CA LEU A 73 -4.39 -3.91 -2.73
C LEU A 73 -4.92 -3.03 -1.62
N MET A 74 -5.69 -3.59 -0.70
CA MET A 74 -6.17 -2.86 0.47
C MET A 74 -5.35 -3.25 1.69
N LEU A 75 -4.80 -2.24 2.35
CA LEU A 75 -4.18 -2.39 3.65
C LEU A 75 -5.17 -1.99 4.75
N GLU A 76 -5.51 -2.95 5.60
CA GLU A 76 -6.18 -2.70 6.88
C GLU A 76 -5.09 -2.45 7.93
N ARG A 77 -5.05 -1.23 8.48
CA ARG A 77 -3.94 -0.77 9.32
C ARG A 77 -4.07 -1.12 10.79
N THR A 78 -5.28 -1.41 11.29
CA THR A 78 -5.54 -1.80 12.68
C THR A 78 -5.09 -3.24 12.93
N GLU A 79 -5.46 -4.16 12.05
CA GLU A 79 -5.08 -5.57 12.13
C GLU A 79 -3.78 -5.89 11.39
N ARG A 80 -3.27 -4.92 10.61
CA ARG A 80 -2.09 -5.06 9.77
C ARG A 80 -2.20 -6.24 8.80
N LYS A 81 -3.29 -6.23 8.04
CA LYS A 81 -3.58 -7.25 7.02
C LYS A 81 -3.67 -6.61 5.65
N LEU A 82 -3.08 -7.27 4.67
CA LEU A 82 -3.12 -6.87 3.28
C LEU A 82 -4.08 -7.77 2.53
N TYR A 83 -4.89 -7.20 1.65
CA TYR A 83 -5.89 -7.90 0.90
C TYR A 83 -5.80 -7.59 -0.57
N VAL A 84 -6.07 -8.59 -1.39
CA VAL A 84 -6.41 -8.43 -2.80
C VAL A 84 -7.91 -8.29 -2.92
N LEU A 85 -8.34 -7.35 -3.73
CA LEU A 85 -9.75 -7.06 -3.93
C LEU A 85 -10.02 -6.54 -5.34
N SER A 86 -11.26 -6.74 -5.79
CA SER A 86 -11.79 -6.12 -7.00
C SER A 86 -12.15 -4.65 -6.76
N ARG A 87 -12.42 -3.92 -7.83
CA ARG A 87 -12.84 -2.51 -7.74
C ARG A 87 -14.13 -2.33 -6.94
N SER A 88 -15.12 -3.19 -7.15
CA SER A 88 -16.40 -3.12 -6.41
C SER A 88 -16.19 -3.36 -4.92
N GLU A 89 -15.38 -4.36 -4.57
CA GLU A 89 -15.04 -4.65 -3.17
C GLU A 89 -14.26 -3.50 -2.51
N ALA A 90 -13.42 -2.79 -3.28
CA ALA A 90 -12.70 -1.63 -2.77
C ALA A 90 -13.64 -0.47 -2.45
N LEU A 91 -14.61 -0.19 -3.32
CA LEU A 91 -15.62 0.82 -3.07
C LEU A 91 -16.42 0.49 -1.80
N GLU A 92 -16.94 -0.72 -1.67
CA GLU A 92 -17.67 -1.17 -0.48
C GLU A 92 -16.81 -1.08 0.80
N ALA A 93 -15.52 -1.42 0.71
CA ALA A 93 -14.62 -1.36 1.85
C ALA A 93 -14.27 0.07 2.29
N LEU A 94 -14.28 1.03 1.36
CA LEU A 94 -13.98 2.44 1.61
C LEU A 94 -15.22 3.24 2.03
N GLU A 95 -16.43 2.86 1.58
CA GLU A 95 -17.71 3.51 1.94
C GLU A 95 -17.97 3.58 3.47
N GLY A 96 -17.39 2.67 4.25
CA GLY A 96 -17.47 2.64 5.72
C GLY A 96 -16.31 3.32 6.47
N SER A 97 -15.35 3.92 5.76
CA SER A 97 -14.13 4.51 6.35
C SER A 97 -14.25 6.02 6.63
N GLY A 98 -15.41 6.61 6.31
CA GLY A 98 -15.71 8.03 6.46
C GLY A 98 -15.86 8.49 7.91
N GLU A 99 -14.77 8.57 8.65
CA GLU A 99 -14.66 9.58 9.72
C GLU A 99 -14.52 10.95 9.03
N ALA A 100 -15.66 11.64 8.99
CA ALA A 100 -15.95 12.99 8.53
C ALA A 100 -14.76 13.88 8.08
N HIS A 101 -14.80 14.29 6.80
CA HIS A 101 -14.45 15.61 6.23
C HIS A 101 -13.72 16.61 7.15
N GLN A 102 -12.56 16.25 7.67
CA GLN A 102 -11.54 17.23 8.04
C GLN A 102 -10.51 17.17 6.93
N GLN A 103 -10.32 18.31 6.27
CA GLN A 103 -9.23 18.49 5.31
C GLN A 103 -7.97 17.92 5.94
N SER A 104 -7.55 16.76 5.46
CA SER A 104 -6.28 16.19 5.90
C SER A 104 -5.22 17.22 5.54
N PRO A 105 -4.35 17.60 6.49
CA PRO A 105 -3.24 18.49 6.14
C PRO A 105 -2.53 17.85 4.96
N LYS A 106 -2.31 18.63 3.88
CA LYS A 106 -1.59 18.21 2.66
C LYS A 106 -0.51 17.23 3.08
N THR A 107 -0.63 15.99 2.61
CA THR A 107 0.23 14.86 2.96
C THR A 107 1.65 15.38 3.15
N PRO A 108 2.23 15.37 4.37
CA PRO A 108 3.57 15.89 4.55
C PRO A 108 4.48 15.07 3.65
N VAL A 109 5.10 15.74 2.68
CA VAL A 109 6.07 15.12 1.79
C VAL A 109 7.24 14.71 2.68
N LEU A 110 7.41 13.40 2.87
CA LEU A 110 8.57 12.88 3.57
C LEU A 110 9.83 13.49 2.95
N PRO A 111 10.72 14.11 3.76
CA PRO A 111 11.99 14.59 3.26
C PRO A 111 12.71 13.49 2.48
N LEU A 112 13.30 13.82 1.33
CA LEU A 112 13.93 12.86 0.43
C LEU A 112 14.88 11.89 1.15
N ARG A 113 15.66 12.39 2.12
CA ARG A 113 16.59 11.56 2.91
C ARG A 113 15.88 10.52 3.77
N GLU A 114 14.74 10.87 4.36
CA GLU A 114 13.96 9.95 5.18
C GLU A 114 13.27 8.90 4.30
N ALA A 115 12.74 9.31 3.14
CA ALA A 115 12.20 8.38 2.15
C ALA A 115 13.28 7.40 1.63
N GLN A 116 14.50 7.87 1.39
CA GLN A 116 15.63 7.03 0.99
C GLN A 116 16.03 6.03 2.07
N ARG A 117 16.10 6.47 3.34
CA ARG A 117 16.40 5.57 4.46
C ARG A 117 15.31 4.50 4.62
N LEU A 118 14.05 4.90 4.61
CA LEU A 118 12.92 3.97 4.68
C LEU A 118 12.93 2.94 3.53
N LEU A 119 13.27 3.38 2.32
CA LEU A 119 13.41 2.46 1.18
C LEU A 119 14.59 1.50 1.36
N ALA A 120 15.73 1.97 1.87
CA ALA A 120 16.89 1.12 2.12
C ALA A 120 16.60 0.07 3.20
N ASP A 121 16.00 0.49 4.32
CA ASP A 121 15.57 -0.39 5.41
C ASP A 121 14.58 -1.43 4.90
N PHE A 122 13.66 -1.02 4.03
CA PHE A 122 12.67 -1.91 3.41
C PHE A 122 13.29 -2.97 2.51
N VAL A 123 14.24 -2.60 1.64
CA VAL A 123 14.96 -3.56 0.79
C VAL A 123 15.78 -4.53 1.62
N GLN A 124 16.43 -4.05 2.69
CA GLN A 124 17.16 -4.89 3.62
C GLN A 124 16.21 -5.85 4.35
N TRP A 125 15.07 -5.35 4.81
CA TRP A 125 14.05 -6.15 5.48
C TRP A 125 13.49 -7.24 4.55
N LEU A 126 13.22 -6.94 3.27
CA LEU A 126 12.79 -7.93 2.28
C LEU A 126 13.78 -9.11 2.14
N SER A 127 15.07 -8.85 2.37
CA SER A 127 16.12 -9.87 2.33
C SER A 127 16.26 -10.67 3.65
N SER A 128 15.63 -10.21 4.72
CA SER A 128 15.73 -10.79 6.07
C SER A 128 14.92 -12.08 6.23
N PRO A 129 15.25 -12.94 7.22
CA PRO A 129 14.43 -14.10 7.56
C PRO A 129 12.99 -13.74 7.93
N SER A 130 12.78 -12.58 8.54
CA SER A 130 11.45 -12.07 8.92
C SER A 130 10.54 -11.82 7.70
N ALA A 131 11.11 -11.53 6.53
CA ALA A 131 10.35 -11.38 5.29
C ALA A 131 10.11 -12.70 4.53
N LYS A 132 10.65 -13.82 5.03
CA LYS A 132 10.53 -15.16 4.43
C LYS A 132 9.67 -16.13 5.25
N ALA A 133 9.20 -15.71 6.43
CA ALA A 133 8.53 -16.57 7.40
C ALA A 133 6.99 -16.59 7.31
N ALA A 134 6.41 -16.43 6.11
CA ALA A 134 4.98 -16.62 5.87
C ALA A 134 4.65 -18.03 5.42
#